data_AF-A0A1D2S3U6-F1
#
_entry.id   AF-A0A1D2S3U6-F1
#
_cell.length_a   1.000
_cell.length_b   1.000
_cell.length_c   1.000
_cell.angle_alpha   90.00
_cell.angle_beta   90.00
_cell.angle_gamma   90.00
#
_symmetry.space_group_name_H-M   'P 1'
#
loop_
_entity.id
_entity.type
_entity.pdbx_description
1 polymer ?
#
loop_
_entity_poly.entity_id
_entity_poly.type
_entity_poly.pdbx_seq_one_letter_code
_entity_poly.pdbx_strand_id
1 'polypeptide(L)'
;MFYALNWFVVVALLAFWSVTAWALHAVAVWAVSSAGAMPGAASGVANMALPDWLAPWVPPEIAQWASQLLAGLGPAIDSLLQAAPTLAGGVTVATWVVWGIGSVLLVLLGAGLHLLIALWRRRSSGGSGPNAGSSLAAG
;
A
#
# COMPACT_ATOMS: atom_id res chain seq x y z
N MET A 1 16.01 2.16 26.63
CA MET A 1 14.61 1.82 26.29
C MET A 1 14.09 2.58 25.07
N PHE A 2 14.21 3.92 25.02
CA PHE A 2 13.75 4.72 23.87
C PHE A 2 14.24 4.26 22.48
N TYR A 3 15.49 3.82 22.35
CA TYR A 3 16.02 3.30 21.07
C TYR A 3 15.37 1.97 20.65
N ALA A 4 15.10 1.08 21.61
CA ALA A 4 14.45 -0.20 21.35
C ALA A 4 12.98 0.01 20.96
N LEU A 5 12.28 0.92 21.64
CA LEU A 5 10.91 1.30 21.28
C LEU A 5 10.84 1.95 19.89
N ASN A 6 11.77 2.85 19.56
CA ASN A 6 11.86 3.46 18.23
C ASN A 6 12.01 2.40 17.13
N TRP A 7 12.99 1.50 17.28
CA TRP A 7 13.20 0.43 16.30
C TRP A 7 12.03 -0.56 16.25
N PHE A 8 11.38 -0.85 17.38
CA PHE A 8 10.18 -1.67 17.41
C PHE A 8 9.06 -1.06 16.56
N VAL A 9 8.80 0.25 16.69
CA VAL A 9 7.80 0.94 15.87
C VAL A 9 8.18 0.91 14.39
N VAL A 10 9.45 1.15 14.05
CA VAL A 10 9.94 1.11 12.66
C VAL A 10 9.77 -0.29 12.07
N VAL A 11 10.11 -1.34 12.81
CA VAL A 11 9.96 -2.74 12.35
C VAL A 11 8.48 -3.11 12.21
N ALA A 12 7.62 -2.72 13.16
CA ALA A 12 6.19 -2.96 13.07
C ALA A 12 5.58 -2.25 11.85
N LEU A 13 5.98 -1.00 11.59
CA LEU A 13 5.53 -0.24 10.45
C LEU A 13 6.05 -0.81 9.12
N LEU A 14 7.29 -1.29 9.10
CA LEU A 14 7.87 -1.98 7.94
C LEU A 14 7.15 -3.30 7.65
N ALA A 15 6.82 -4.07 8.70
CA ALA A 15 6.04 -5.30 8.57
C ALA A 15 4.64 -5.01 8.02
N PHE A 16 3.94 -4.03 8.58
CA PHE A 16 2.63 -3.60 8.10
C PHE A 16 2.68 -3.10 6.64
N TRP A 17 3.68 -2.28 6.31
CA TRP A 17 3.92 -1.80 4.94
C TRP A 17 4.16 -2.96 3.97
N SER A 18 4.99 -3.93 4.37
CA SER A 18 5.30 -5.10 3.56
C SER A 18 4.06 -5.95 3.32
N VAL A 19 3.30 -6.26 4.37
CA VAL A 19 2.04 -7.03 4.24
C VAL A 19 1.07 -6.31 3.31
N THR A 20 0.92 -4.99 3.44
CA THR A 20 0.02 -4.20 2.59
C THR A 20 0.46 -4.22 1.12
N ALA A 21 1.74 -3.99 0.84
CA ALA A 21 2.27 -3.99 -0.53
C ALA A 21 2.10 -5.35 -1.22
N TRP A 22 2.40 -6.44 -0.50
CA TRP A 22 2.27 -7.80 -1.02
C TRP A 22 0.81 -8.27 -1.10
N ALA A 23 -0.06 -7.83 -0.20
CA ALA A 23 -1.50 -8.10 -0.29
C ALA A 23 -2.12 -7.44 -1.52
N LEU A 24 -1.81 -6.16 -1.77
CA LEU A 24 -2.26 -5.45 -2.97
C LEU A 24 -1.72 -6.11 -4.25
N HIS A 25 -0.46 -6.54 -4.24
CA HIS A 25 0.14 -7.32 -5.33
C HIS A 25 -0.62 -8.62 -5.58
N ALA A 26 -0.92 -9.40 -4.55
CA ALA A 26 -1.66 -10.65 -4.67
C ALA A 26 -3.08 -10.44 -5.24
N VAL A 27 -3.78 -9.40 -4.80
CA VAL A 27 -5.10 -9.03 -5.35
C VAL A 27 -4.98 -8.65 -6.83
N ALA A 28 -3.95 -7.89 -7.21
CA ALA A 28 -3.73 -7.51 -8.60
C ALA A 28 -3.41 -8.72 -9.50
N VAL A 29 -2.53 -9.62 -9.05
CA VAL A 29 -2.22 -10.87 -9.77
C VAL A 29 -3.44 -11.77 -9.87
N TRP A 30 -4.20 -11.92 -8.78
CA TRP A 30 -5.45 -12.67 -8.77
C TRP A 30 -6.46 -12.10 -9.77
N ALA A 31 -6.63 -10.78 -9.82
CA ALA A 31 -7.54 -10.12 -10.78
C ALA A 31 -7.12 -10.36 -12.23
N VAL A 32 -5.83 -10.23 -12.55
CA VAL A 32 -5.30 -10.50 -13.90
C VAL A 32 -5.47 -11.97 -14.29
N SER A 33 -5.17 -12.91 -13.38
CA SER A 33 -5.35 -14.34 -13.64
C SER A 33 -6.82 -14.74 -13.81
N SER A 34 -7.72 -14.12 -13.05
CA SER A 34 -9.18 -14.33 -13.17
C SER A 34 -9.72 -13.75 -14.48
N ALA A 35 -9.16 -12.65 -14.96
CA ALA A 35 -9.51 -12.07 -16.26
C ALA A 35 -9.12 -13.01 -17.43
N GLY A 36 -7.98 -13.70 -17.34
CA GLY A 36 -7.58 -14.70 -18.33
C GLY A 36 -8.42 -15.99 -18.30
N ALA A 37 -9.05 -16.29 -17.17
CA ALA A 37 -9.94 -17.45 -16.99
C ALA A 37 -11.37 -17.23 -17.53
N MET A 38 -11.71 -16.02 -17.98
CA MET A 38 -12.98 -15.71 -18.64
C MET A 38 -12.78 -15.34 -20.12
N PRO A 39 -12.50 -16.31 -21.01
CA PRO A 39 -12.63 -16.09 -22.45
C PRO A 39 -14.06 -15.65 -22.75
N GLY A 40 -14.24 -14.39 -23.16
CA GLY A 40 -15.56 -13.82 -23.43
C GLY A 40 -16.29 -13.24 -22.22
N ALA A 41 -15.60 -12.77 -21.17
CA ALA A 41 -16.25 -11.94 -20.13
C ALA A 41 -17.03 -10.76 -20.74
N ALA A 42 -16.48 -10.10 -21.77
CA ALA A 42 -17.18 -9.06 -22.52
C ALA A 42 -18.42 -9.60 -23.27
N SER A 43 -18.34 -10.81 -23.84
CA SER A 43 -19.47 -11.50 -24.50
C SER A 43 -20.52 -12.00 -23.50
N GLY A 44 -20.10 -12.40 -22.31
CA GLY A 44 -20.93 -12.87 -21.20
C GLY A 44 -21.58 -11.72 -20.45
N VAL A 45 -20.95 -10.54 -20.42
CA VAL A 45 -21.51 -9.27 -19.93
C VAL A 45 -22.48 -8.67 -20.97
N ALA A 46 -22.20 -8.78 -22.26
CA ALA A 46 -23.16 -8.47 -23.33
C ALA A 46 -24.37 -9.44 -23.32
N ASN A 47 -24.17 -10.68 -22.86
CA ASN A 47 -25.21 -11.67 -22.61
C ASN A 47 -25.67 -11.74 -21.14
N MET A 48 -25.23 -10.82 -20.26
CA MET A 48 -25.82 -10.62 -18.93
C MET A 48 -27.13 -9.87 -19.13
N ALA A 49 -28.05 -10.52 -19.84
CA ALA A 49 -29.45 -10.20 -19.73
C ALA A 49 -29.81 -10.29 -18.25
N LEU A 50 -30.66 -9.37 -17.81
CA LEU A 50 -31.23 -9.41 -16.49
C LEU A 50 -31.77 -10.84 -16.26
N PRO A 51 -31.34 -11.54 -15.20
CA PRO A 51 -31.74 -12.92 -14.99
C PRO A 51 -33.27 -13.03 -15.03
N ASP A 52 -33.82 -14.10 -15.61
CA ASP A 52 -35.27 -14.23 -15.80
C ASP A 52 -36.07 -14.13 -14.49
N TRP A 53 -35.42 -14.44 -13.35
CA TRP A 53 -36.02 -14.30 -12.02
C TRP A 53 -36.10 -12.84 -11.52
N LEU A 54 -35.27 -11.95 -12.06
CA LEU A 54 -35.24 -10.51 -11.80
C LEU A 54 -36.10 -9.72 -12.78
N ALA A 55 -36.37 -10.27 -13.96
CA ALA A 55 -37.19 -9.64 -15.00
C ALA A 55 -38.58 -9.15 -14.52
N PRO A 56 -39.30 -9.83 -13.61
CA PRO A 56 -40.57 -9.33 -13.08
C PRO A 56 -40.43 -8.16 -12.09
N TRP A 57 -39.26 -8.01 -11.47
CA TRP A 57 -39.02 -7.08 -10.36
C TRP A 57 -38.29 -5.80 -10.78
N VAL A 58 -37.81 -5.73 -12.03
CA VAL A 58 -37.08 -4.58 -12.55
C VAL A 58 -37.90 -3.91 -13.64
N PRO A 59 -38.27 -2.64 -13.47
CA PRO A 59 -38.88 -1.83 -14.52
C PRO A 59 -38.00 -1.81 -15.78
N PRO A 60 -38.61 -1.89 -16.98
CA PRO A 60 -37.86 -1.97 -18.24
C PRO A 60 -36.92 -0.77 -18.44
N GLU A 61 -37.24 0.41 -17.90
CA GLU A 61 -36.41 1.60 -17.97
C GLU A 61 -35.06 1.41 -17.26
N ILE A 62 -35.06 0.74 -16.10
CA ILE A 62 -33.86 0.47 -15.30
C ILE A 62 -32.98 -0.56 -16.00
N ALA A 63 -33.61 -1.60 -16.58
CA ALA A 63 -32.90 -2.62 -17.34
C ALA A 63 -32.21 -2.02 -18.58
N GLN A 64 -32.89 -1.12 -19.30
CA GLN A 64 -32.32 -0.42 -20.45
C GLN A 64 -31.16 0.50 -20.03
N TRP A 65 -31.31 1.27 -18.95
CA TRP A 65 -30.25 2.15 -18.46
C TRP A 65 -29.01 1.39 -18.00
N ALA A 66 -29.20 0.26 -17.30
CA ALA A 66 -28.11 -0.64 -16.92
C ALA A 66 -27.40 -1.23 -18.16
N SER A 67 -28.17 -1.63 -19.18
CA SER A 67 -27.62 -2.18 -20.43
C SER A 67 -26.80 -1.14 -21.19
N GLN A 68 -27.23 0.13 -21.21
CA GLN A 68 -26.50 1.23 -21.83
C GLN A 68 -25.20 1.57 -21.10
N LEU A 69 -25.22 1.58 -19.76
CA LEU A 69 -24.00 1.73 -18.96
C LEU A 69 -23.01 0.60 -19.23
N LEU A 70 -23.51 -0.63 -19.32
CA LEU A 70 -22.70 -1.82 -19.52
C LEU A 70 -22.09 -1.84 -20.94
N ALA A 71 -22.88 -1.46 -21.95
CA ALA A 71 -22.40 -1.26 -23.31
C ALA A 71 -21.36 -0.13 -23.40
N GLY A 72 -21.53 0.95 -22.61
CA GLY A 72 -20.55 2.04 -22.50
C GLY A 72 -19.23 1.62 -21.84
N LEU A 73 -19.25 0.59 -20.99
CA LEU A 73 -18.08 0.04 -20.32
C LEU A 73 -17.33 -1.01 -21.16
N GLY A 74 -17.99 -1.62 -22.15
CA GLY A 74 -17.40 -2.65 -23.02
C GLY A 74 -16.02 -2.28 -23.59
N PRO A 75 -15.85 -1.10 -24.22
CA PRO A 75 -14.56 -0.67 -24.76
C PRO A 75 -13.46 -0.49 -23.70
N ALA A 76 -13.83 -0.04 -22.49
CA ALA A 76 -12.89 0.13 -21.38
C ALA A 76 -12.44 -1.23 -20.83
N ILE A 77 -13.35 -2.19 -20.76
CA ILE A 77 -13.06 -3.58 -20.35
C ILE A 77 -12.16 -4.25 -21.38
N ASP A 78 -12.45 -4.12 -22.68
CA ASP A 78 -11.59 -4.67 -23.75
C ASP A 78 -10.19 -4.05 -23.74
N SER A 79 -10.10 -2.74 -23.53
CA SER A 79 -8.81 -2.05 -23.40
C SER A 79 -8.01 -2.56 -22.19
N LEU A 80 -8.69 -2.82 -21.08
CA LEU A 80 -8.07 -3.36 -19.87
C LEU A 80 -7.62 -4.82 -20.05
N LEU A 81 -8.42 -5.64 -20.75
CA LEU A 81 -8.07 -7.03 -21.08
C LEU A 81 -6.89 -7.10 -22.07
N GLN A 82 -6.82 -6.21 -23.06
CA GLN A 82 -5.66 -6.12 -23.96
C GLN A 82 -4.39 -5.65 -23.23
N ALA A 83 -4.52 -4.80 -22.22
CA ALA A 83 -3.39 -4.35 -21.41
C ALA A 83 -2.96 -5.39 -20.36
N ALA A 84 -3.80 -6.40 -20.06
CA ALA A 84 -3.58 -7.38 -18.99
C ALA A 84 -2.24 -8.16 -19.11
N PRO A 85 -1.78 -8.62 -20.29
CA PRO A 85 -0.49 -9.31 -20.42
C PRO A 85 0.70 -8.41 -20.09
N THR A 86 0.63 -7.13 -20.46
CA THR A 86 1.65 -6.12 -20.17
C THR A 86 1.65 -5.74 -18.69
N LEU A 87 0.46 -5.70 -18.07
CA LEU A 87 0.26 -5.47 -16.64
C LEU A 87 0.77 -6.65 -15.79
N ALA A 88 0.67 -7.89 -16.27
CA ALA A 88 1.10 -9.07 -15.52
C ALA A 88 2.59 -9.01 -15.13
N GLY A 89 3.46 -8.56 -16.05
CA GLY A 89 4.87 -8.32 -15.74
C GLY A 89 5.11 -7.00 -14.99
N GLY A 90 4.37 -5.95 -15.35
CA GLY A 90 4.52 -4.61 -14.77
C GLY A 90 4.11 -4.51 -13.30
N VAL A 91 3.10 -5.27 -12.86
CA VAL A 91 2.59 -5.25 -11.49
C VAL A 91 3.65 -5.72 -10.50
N THR A 92 4.41 -6.78 -10.82
CA THR A 92 5.50 -7.26 -9.96
C THR A 92 6.62 -6.22 -9.84
N VAL A 93 7.04 -5.64 -10.96
CA VAL A 93 8.09 -4.60 -10.97
C VAL A 93 7.63 -3.38 -10.18
N ALA A 94 6.39 -2.91 -10.40
CA ALA A 94 5.81 -1.79 -9.67
C ALA A 94 5.74 -2.08 -8.16
N THR A 95 5.34 -3.29 -7.76
CA THR A 95 5.33 -3.71 -6.36
C THR A 95 6.73 -3.65 -5.76
N TRP A 96 7.76 -4.17 -6.44
CA TRP A 96 9.14 -4.08 -5.96
C TRP A 96 9.62 -2.65 -5.78
N VAL A 97 9.31 -1.76 -6.74
CA VAL A 97 9.68 -0.34 -6.67
C VAL A 97 8.99 0.35 -5.50
N VAL A 98 7.67 0.22 -5.38
CA VAL A 98 6.87 0.84 -4.31
C VAL A 98 7.30 0.31 -2.94
N TRP A 99 7.43 -1.02 -2.81
CA TRP A 99 7.88 -1.65 -1.58
C TRP A 99 9.28 -1.19 -1.18
N GLY A 100 10.22 -1.16 -2.13
CA GLY A 100 11.60 -0.76 -1.92
C GLY A 100 11.72 0.70 -1.49
N ILE A 101 11.07 1.62 -2.19
CA ILE A 101 11.05 3.05 -1.83
C ILE A 101 10.47 3.24 -0.42
N GLY A 102 9.32 2.62 -0.14
CA GLY A 102 8.71 2.73 1.18
C GLY A 102 9.59 2.15 2.30
N SER A 103 10.25 1.01 2.05
CA SER A 103 11.17 0.40 3.01
C SER A 103 12.38 1.29 3.30
N VAL A 104 12.98 1.89 2.26
CA VAL A 104 14.11 2.82 2.41
C VAL A 104 13.68 4.05 3.23
N LEU A 105 12.53 4.65 2.91
CA LEU A 105 12.02 5.81 3.63
C LEU A 105 11.78 5.51 5.12
N LEU A 106 11.20 4.33 5.44
CA LEU A 106 10.96 3.90 6.81
C LEU A 106 12.26 3.68 7.60
N VAL A 107 13.28 3.07 6.97
CA VAL A 107 14.59 2.87 7.60
C VAL A 107 15.30 4.20 7.83
N LEU A 108 15.27 5.11 6.85
CA LEU A 108 15.84 6.45 6.97
C LEU A 108 15.16 7.25 8.09
N LEU A 109 13.84 7.14 8.21
CA LEU A 109 13.08 7.73 9.31
C LEU A 109 13.56 7.18 10.67
N GLY A 110 13.70 5.86 10.78
CA GLY A 110 14.21 5.21 11.99
C GLY A 110 15.62 5.67 12.37
N ALA A 111 16.52 5.75 11.39
CA ALA A 111 17.89 6.22 11.57
C ALA A 111 17.94 7.72 11.95
N GLY A 112 17.14 8.55 11.29
CA GLY A 112 17.01 9.98 11.60
C GLY A 112 16.52 10.23 13.01
N LEU A 113 15.47 9.50 13.45
CA LEU A 113 14.96 9.62 14.82
C LEU A 113 16.00 9.11 15.84
N HIS A 114 16.72 8.03 15.52
CA HIS A 114 17.80 7.53 16.35
C HIS A 114 18.92 8.57 16.54
N LEU A 115 19.34 9.23 15.46
CA LEU A 115 20.33 10.31 15.49
C LEU A 115 19.84 11.51 16.29
N LEU A 116 18.59 11.93 16.10
CA LEU A 116 18.01 13.05 16.85
C LEU A 116 18.01 12.79 18.36
N ILE A 117 17.62 11.58 18.78
CA ILE A 117 17.66 11.16 20.19
C ILE A 117 19.11 11.17 20.71
N ALA A 118 20.08 10.72 19.91
CA ALA A 118 21.49 10.71 20.29
C ALA A 118 22.07 12.13 20.45
N LEU A 119 21.76 13.03 19.50
CA LEU A 119 22.21 14.42 19.54
C LEU A 119 21.57 15.20 20.70
N TRP A 120 20.28 14.96 20.97
CA TRP A 120 19.59 15.62 22.08
C TRP A 120 20.13 15.18 23.44
N ARG A 121 20.44 13.89 23.59
CA ARG A 121 21.06 13.35 24.81
C ARG A 121 22.46 13.94 25.05
N ARG A 122 23.26 14.11 23.99
CA ARG A 122 24.59 14.75 24.09
C ARG A 122 24.51 16.20 24.57
N ARG A 123 23.53 16.98 24.10
CA ARG A 123 23.30 18.36 24.55
C ARG A 123 22.85 18.44 26.00
N SER A 124 21.99 17.54 26.47
CA SER A 124 21.52 17.54 27.86
C SER A 124 22.56 17.03 28.85
N SER A 125 23.47 16.14 28.45
CA SER A 125 24.60 15.71 29.29
C SER A 125 25.79 16.68 29.31
N GLY A 126 25.89 17.61 28.36
CA GLY A 126 26.96 18.63 28.32
C GLY A 126 26.73 19.83 29.24
N GLY A 127 25.57 19.91 29.91
CA GLY A 127 25.18 21.04 30.77
C GLY A 127 25.25 20.74 32.28
N SER A 128 25.81 19.62 32.72
CA SER A 128 25.87 19.29 34.16
C SER A 128 27.13 18.52 34.54
N GLY A 129 28.11 19.27 35.06
CA GLY A 129 29.14 18.77 35.98
C GLY A 129 30.46 19.56 35.96
N PRO A 130 31.11 19.86 37.10
CA PRO A 130 30.63 19.95 38.49
C PRO A 130 30.96 21.29 39.17
N ASN A 131 30.28 21.56 40.29
CA ASN A 131 30.66 22.55 41.31
C ASN A 131 32.18 22.53 41.55
N ALA A 132 32.87 23.62 41.24
CA ALA A 132 34.16 23.96 41.85
C ALA A 132 33.90 24.43 43.29
N GLY A 133 33.48 23.49 44.13
CA GLY A 133 33.33 23.67 45.56
C GLY A 133 34.56 23.15 46.29
N SER A 134 35.17 24.04 47.07
CA SER A 134 36.08 23.81 48.20
C SER A 134 37.44 23.13 47.96
N SER A 135 38.48 23.96 47.99
CA SER A 135 39.69 23.63 48.77
C SER A 135 40.20 24.89 49.47
N LEU A 136 39.60 25.20 50.62
CA LEU A 136 40.29 25.89 51.71
C LEU A 136 40.98 24.81 52.54
N ALA A 137 42.32 24.79 52.52
CA ALA A 137 43.19 24.19 53.53
C ALA A 137 44.57 24.85 53.32
N ALA A 138 44.92 25.87 54.10
CA ALA A 138 45.62 25.79 55.37
C ALA A 138 47.09 25.34 55.21
N GLY A 139 48.01 26.27 55.46
CA GLY A 139 49.47 26.09 55.43
C GLY A 139 50.18 27.41 55.27
#